data_AF-A0A1M3D1D4-F1
#
_entry.id   AF-A0A1M3D1D4-F1
#
_cell.length_a   1.000
_cell.length_b   1.000
_cell.length_c   1.000
_cell.angle_alpha   90.00
_cell.angle_beta   90.00
_cell.angle_gamma   90.00
#
_symmetry.space_group_name_H-M   'P 1'
#
loop_
_entity.id
_entity.type
_entity.pdbx_description
1 polymer ?
#
loop_
_entity_poly.entity_id
_entity_poly.type
_entity_poly.pdbx_seq_one_letter_code
_entity_poly.pdbx_strand_id
1 'polypeptide(L)'
;MGAIREYKNLTGKELDTVQGISEIGECLYACVVSTCRQQNKEFALSLEEFTDNLEVATATEVFTRVMSAQGLSVDEKGSTKKKQPKGK
;
A
#
# COMPACT_ATOMS: atom_id res chain seq x y z
N MET A 1 -12.87 -7.11 -3.13
CA MET A 1 -11.52 -7.71 -3.07
C MET A 1 -10.58 -6.61 -2.61
N GLY A 2 -9.75 -6.85 -1.59
CA GLY A 2 -9.01 -5.78 -0.90
C GLY A 2 -7.73 -5.33 -1.61
N ALA A 3 -7.28 -4.12 -1.29
CA ALA A 3 -6.08 -3.48 -1.83
C ALA A 3 -4.81 -4.35 -1.77
N ILE A 4 -4.66 -5.17 -0.73
CA ILE A 4 -3.54 -6.11 -0.55
C ILE A 4 -3.45 -7.12 -1.71
N ARG A 5 -4.62 -7.57 -2.19
CA ARG A 5 -4.71 -8.58 -3.24
C ARG A 5 -4.44 -7.97 -4.61
N GLU A 6 -4.84 -6.71 -4.81
CA GLU A 6 -4.54 -5.94 -6.02
C GLU A 6 -3.04 -5.61 -6.08
N TYR A 7 -2.42 -5.24 -4.96
CA TYR A 7 -0.96 -5.04 -4.89
C TYR A 7 -0.20 -6.30 -5.33
N LYS A 8 -0.56 -7.46 -4.78
CA LYS A 8 0.04 -8.75 -5.19
C LYS A 8 -0.22 -9.07 -6.67
N ASN A 9 -1.37 -8.68 -7.21
CA ASN A 9 -1.69 -8.89 -8.62
C ASN A 9 -0.87 -7.97 -9.55
N LEU A 10 -0.55 -6.76 -9.10
CA LEU A 10 0.23 -5.78 -9.85
C LEU A 10 1.74 -6.05 -9.78
N THR A 11 2.27 -6.32 -8.58
CA THR A 11 3.73 -6.41 -8.36
C THR A 11 4.23 -7.86 -8.26
N GLY A 12 3.34 -8.83 -8.08
CA GLY A 12 3.69 -10.21 -7.75
C GLY A 12 4.25 -10.39 -6.33
N LYS A 13 4.41 -9.31 -5.56
CA LYS A 13 5.04 -9.31 -4.24
C LYS A 13 4.00 -9.37 -3.12
N GLU A 14 4.43 -9.87 -1.97
CA GLU A 14 3.61 -9.79 -0.76
C GLU A 14 3.78 -8.43 -0.10
N LEU A 15 2.72 -7.97 0.55
CA LEU A 15 2.72 -6.65 1.16
C LEU A 15 3.66 -6.55 2.38
N ASP A 16 4.05 -7.69 2.95
CA ASP A 16 5.08 -7.85 4.00
C ASP A 16 6.50 -7.61 3.48
N THR A 17 6.70 -7.67 2.15
CA THR A 17 8.01 -7.47 1.51
C THR A 17 8.20 -6.06 0.98
N VAL A 18 7.26 -5.14 1.21
CA VAL A 18 7.39 -3.74 0.80
C VAL A 18 8.58 -3.15 1.53
N GLN A 19 9.63 -2.79 0.79
CA GLN A 19 10.83 -2.16 1.31
C GLN A 19 11.23 -0.99 0.40
N GLY A 20 11.08 0.23 0.93
CA GLY A 20 11.48 1.46 0.25
C GLY A 20 10.35 2.23 -0.44
N ILE A 21 10.68 3.44 -0.89
CA ILE A 21 9.72 4.45 -1.33
C ILE A 21 8.96 4.03 -2.60
N SER A 22 9.66 3.40 -3.55
CA SER A 22 9.05 2.93 -4.80
C SER A 22 7.93 1.91 -4.52
N GLU A 23 8.18 0.96 -3.62
CA GLU A 23 7.24 -0.11 -3.28
C GLU A 23 6.06 0.41 -2.43
N ILE A 24 6.31 1.44 -1.62
CA ILE A 24 5.24 2.19 -0.92
C ILE A 24 4.31 2.87 -1.93
N GLY A 25 4.87 3.51 -2.97
CA GLY A 25 4.12 4.14 -4.04
C GLY A 25 3.24 3.14 -4.80
N GLU A 26 3.80 1.99 -5.18
CA GLU A 26 3.08 0.88 -5.81
C GLU A 26 1.94 0.35 -4.93
N CYS A 27 2.20 0.22 -3.63
CA CYS A 27 1.20 -0.24 -2.66
C CYS A 27 0.04 0.76 -2.52
N LEU A 28 0.33 2.06 -2.48
CA LEU A 28 -0.68 3.11 -2.40
C LEU A 28 -1.49 3.21 -3.68
N TYR A 29 -0.84 3.11 -4.84
CA TYR A 29 -1.50 3.06 -6.14
C TYR A 29 -2.50 1.89 -6.21
N ALA A 30 -2.08 0.70 -5.78
CA ALA A 30 -2.96 -0.48 -5.71
C ALA A 30 -4.18 -0.24 -4.79
N CYS A 31 -3.98 0.45 -3.66
CA CYS A 31 -5.08 0.84 -2.77
C CYS A 31 -6.08 1.77 -3.45
N VAL A 32 -5.58 2.78 -4.14
CA VAL A 32 -6.41 3.77 -4.84
C VAL A 32 -7.17 3.11 -5.99
N VAL A 33 -6.50 2.34 -6.85
CA VAL A 33 -7.13 1.61 -7.96
C VAL A 33 -8.22 0.66 -7.46
N SER A 34 -7.93 -0.12 -6.42
CA SER A 34 -8.91 -1.01 -5.80
C SER A 34 -10.13 -0.24 -5.27
N THR A 35 -9.90 0.92 -4.66
CA THR A 35 -10.97 1.77 -4.10
C THR A 35 -11.79 2.46 -5.19
N CYS A 36 -11.14 2.93 -6.25
CA CYS A 36 -11.78 3.50 -7.43
C CYS A 36 -12.64 2.45 -8.14
N ARG A 37 -12.13 1.23 -8.36
CA ARG A 37 -12.90 0.10 -8.91
C ARG A 37 -14.14 -0.21 -8.06
N GLN A 38 -14.02 -0.22 -6.74
CA GLN A 38 -15.16 -0.45 -5.85
C GLN A 38 -16.22 0.65 -5.94
N GLN A 39 -15.80 1.90 -6.15
CA GLN A 39 -16.68 3.05 -6.31
C GLN A 39 -17.15 3.28 -7.75
N ASN A 40 -16.82 2.39 -8.70
CA ASN A 40 -17.07 2.59 -10.14
C ASN A 40 -16.53 3.95 -10.65
N LYS A 41 -15.40 4.40 -10.08
CA LYS A 41 -14.67 5.58 -10.54
C LYS A 41 -13.46 5.13 -11.34
N GLU A 42 -13.22 5.82 -12.45
CA GLU A 42 -12.02 5.61 -13.25
C GLU A 42 -10.83 6.31 -12.60
N PHE A 43 -9.72 5.58 -12.44
CA PHE A 43 -8.45 6.16 -12.03
C PHE A 43 -7.57 6.30 -13.26
N ALA A 44 -7.48 7.51 -13.81
CA ALA A 44 -6.83 7.80 -15.08
C ALA A 44 -5.30 8.01 -14.98
N LEU A 45 -4.75 8.06 -13.77
CA LEU A 45 -3.32 8.20 -13.57
C LEU A 45 -2.63 6.84 -13.68
N SER A 46 -1.49 6.81 -14.37
CA SER A 46 -0.60 5.65 -14.38
C SER A 46 0.19 5.56 -13.08
N LEU A 47 0.78 4.39 -12.81
CA LEU A 47 1.61 4.18 -11.62
C LEU A 47 2.76 5.20 -11.55
N GLU A 48 3.47 5.42 -12.66
CA GLU A 48 4.62 6.33 -12.72
C GLU A 48 4.19 7.77 -12.41
N GLU A 49 3.14 8.26 -13.09
CA GLU A 49 2.55 9.59 -12.84
C GLU A 49 2.09 9.75 -11.39
N PHE A 50 1.49 8.71 -10.81
CA PHE A 50 1.08 8.73 -9.41
C PHE A 50 2.29 8.85 -8.49
N THR A 51 3.34 8.05 -8.71
CA THR A 51 4.53 8.08 -7.86
C THR A 51 5.38 9.33 -8.01
N ASP A 52 5.42 9.93 -9.21
CA ASP A 52 6.15 11.17 -9.48
C ASP A 52 5.50 12.37 -8.76
N ASN A 53 4.17 12.40 -8.72
CA ASN A 53 3.41 13.42 -8.01
C ASN A 53 3.26 13.15 -6.49
N LEU A 54 3.71 11.99 -6.01
CA LEU A 54 3.53 11.59 -4.62
C LEU A 54 4.72 12.02 -3.77
N GLU A 55 4.47 12.94 -2.84
CA GLU A 55 5.50 13.34 -1.89
C GLU A 55 5.84 12.17 -0.94
N VAL A 56 7.13 11.88 -0.81
CA VAL A 56 7.66 10.75 -0.02
C VAL A 56 7.18 10.78 1.43
N ALA A 57 7.14 11.95 2.06
CA ALA A 57 6.69 12.11 3.44
C ALA A 57 5.21 11.72 3.58
N THR A 58 4.38 12.24 2.67
CA THR A 58 2.96 11.92 2.58
C THR A 58 2.72 10.44 2.27
N ALA A 59 3.49 9.87 1.33
CA ALA A 59 3.42 8.45 0.97
C ALA A 59 3.66 7.55 2.18
N THR A 60 4.72 7.84 2.93
CA THR A 60 5.12 7.05 4.10
C THR A 60 4.08 7.14 5.22
N GLU A 61 3.53 8.34 5.46
CA GLU A 61 2.46 8.53 6.45
C GLU A 61 1.19 7.75 6.08
N VAL A 62 0.72 7.91 4.83
CA VAL A 62 -0.52 7.25 4.38
C VAL A 62 -0.33 5.73 4.39
N PHE A 63 0.80 5.22 3.92
CA PHE A 63 1.12 3.81 3.97
C PHE A 63 1.07 3.29 5.41
N THR A 64 1.73 3.96 6.34
CA THR A 64 1.72 3.60 7.77
C THR A 64 0.32 3.55 8.35
N ARG A 65 -0.55 4.52 8.00
CA ARG A 65 -1.96 4.53 8.42
C ARG A 65 -2.76 3.37 7.85
N VAL A 66 -2.64 3.12 6.54
CA VAL A 66 -3.36 2.02 5.87
C VAL A 66 -2.92 0.67 6.45
N MET A 67 -1.62 0.49 6.66
CA MET A 67 -1.07 -0.71 7.29
C MET A 67 -1.57 -0.90 8.71
N SER A 68 -1.56 0.16 9.51
CA SER A 68 -2.05 0.13 10.88
C SER A 68 -3.54 -0.21 10.96
N ALA A 69 -4.35 0.33 10.04
CA ALA A 69 -5.78 -0.01 9.93
C ALA A 69 -6.03 -1.47 9.54
N GLN A 70 -5.08 -2.10 8.85
CA GLN A 70 -5.10 -3.52 8.50
C GLN A 70 -4.46 -4.42 9.57
N GLY A 71 -4.03 -3.86 10.70
CA GLY A 71 -3.36 -4.61 11.77
C GLY A 71 -1.90 -4.99 11.44
N LEU A 72 -1.31 -4.38 10.42
CA LEU A 72 0.10 -4.53 10.06
C LEU A 72 0.91 -3.42 10.76
N SER A 73 2.04 -3.79 11.36
CA SER A 73 2.96 -2.80 11.95
C SER A 73 4.02 -2.44 10.91
N VAL A 74 4.20 -1.15 10.64
CA VAL A 74 5.31 -0.65 9.83
C VAL A 74 6.42 -0.24 10.79
N ASP A 75 7.57 -0.91 10.71
CA ASP A 75 8.78 -0.50 11.43
C ASP A 75 9.41 0.73 10.75
N GLU A 76 10.20 1.51 11.48
CA GLU A 76 10.86 2.76 11.04
C GLU A 76 11.73 2.59 9.77
N LYS A 77 12.06 1.35 9.40
CA LYS A 77 12.73 0.96 8.15
C LYS A 77 11.80 0.67 6.97
N GLY A 78 10.50 0.96 7.08
CA GLY A 78 9.50 0.68 6.06
C GLY A 78 9.12 -0.79 5.91
N SER A 79 9.58 -1.67 6.82
CA SER A 79 9.21 -3.09 6.80
C SER A 79 7.87 -3.31 7.51
N THR A 80 6.93 -3.92 6.80
CA THR A 80 5.63 -4.33 7.30
C THR A 80 5.73 -5.70 7.96
N LYS A 81 5.46 -5.80 9.25
CA LYS A 81 5.33 -7.07 9.97
C LYS A 81 3.86 -7.29 10.34
N LYS A 82 3.32 -8.46 10.00
CA LYS A 82 2.03 -8.91 10.57
C LYS A 82 2.10 -8.88 12.10
N LYS A 83 1.24 -8.09 12.77
CA LYS A 83 1.02 -8.27 14.21
C LYS A 83 0.36 -9.63 14.39
N GLN A 84 1.13 -10.62 14.82
CA GLN A 84 0.55 -11.86 15.35
C GLN A 84 -0.41 -11.47 16.49
N PRO A 85 -1.68 -11.89 16.46
CA PRO A 85 -2.49 -11.79 17.66
C PRO A 85 -1.85 -12.70 18.71
N LYS A 86 -1.39 -12.12 19.82
CA LYS A 86 -1.05 -12.88 21.03
C LYS A 86 -2.36 -13.52 21.51
N GLY A 87 -2.58 -14.76 21.10
CA GLY A 87 -3.56 -15.62 21.74
C GLY A 87 -3.05 -15.98 23.12
N LYS A 88 -3.75 -15.54 24.17
CA LYS A 88 -4.13 -16.38 25.30
C LYS A 88 -5.27 -15.74 26.08
#